data_AF-A0A7Y5TZP6-F1
#
_entry.id   AF-A0A7Y5TZP6-F1
#
_cell.length_a   1.000
_cell.length_b   1.000
_cell.length_c   1.000
_cell.angle_alpha   90.00
_cell.angle_beta   90.00
_cell.angle_gamma   90.00
#
_symmetry.space_group_name_H-M   'P 1'
#
loop_
_entity.id
_entity.type
_entity.pdbx_description
1 polymer ?
#
loop_
_entity_poly.entity_id
_entity_poly.type
_entity_poly.pdbx_seq_one_letter_code
_entity_poly.pdbx_strand_id
1 'polypeptide(L)'
;MNIQAIAANSAAGKEASTRLKVLNDKKVAEINEKNKQLQATQTKMNTSAGVLSESARSQLEKDIDRMQRDIQFSQQNAQAEVNDLQNELQGEFQQKLIPMIKAIAEEKGLQAVFSIQDSGVAYWDPGLDISDEVIKRLDAAPKTAPKK
;
A
#
# COMPACT_ATOMS: atom_id res chain seq x y z
N MET A 1 -23.75 3.45 -5.82
CA MET A 1 -22.93 3.29 -4.60
C MET A 1 -21.56 3.92 -4.82
N ASN A 2 -20.88 4.32 -3.75
CA ASN A 2 -19.56 4.93 -3.78
C ASN A 2 -18.52 3.99 -3.16
N ILE A 3 -17.73 3.32 -4.00
CA ILE A 3 -16.75 2.32 -3.54
C ILE A 3 -15.63 2.96 -2.72
N GLN A 4 -15.17 4.16 -3.10
CA GLN A 4 -14.13 4.87 -2.34
C GLN A 4 -14.61 5.25 -0.94
N ALA A 5 -15.86 5.72 -0.80
CA ALA A 5 -16.44 6.03 0.51
C ALA A 5 -16.56 4.77 1.38
N ILE A 6 -16.92 3.62 0.80
CA ILE A 6 -17.00 2.35 1.54
C ILE A 6 -15.61 1.91 1.98
N ALA A 7 -14.61 1.98 1.12
CA ALA A 7 -13.22 1.67 1.48
C ALA A 7 -12.70 2.63 2.57
N ALA A 8 -12.97 3.93 2.48
CA ALA A 8 -12.50 4.90 3.47
C ALA A 8 -13.16 4.72 4.85
N ASN A 9 -14.44 4.36 4.88
CA ASN A 9 -15.23 4.37 6.11
C ASN A 9 -15.38 3.00 6.79
N SER A 10 -15.28 1.90 6.03
CA SER A 10 -15.36 0.53 6.57
C SER A 10 -14.13 0.13 7.40
N ALA A 11 -14.33 -0.81 8.32
CA ALA A 11 -13.25 -1.40 9.09
C ALA A 11 -12.23 -2.11 8.19
N ALA A 12 -12.71 -2.80 7.14
CA ALA A 12 -11.86 -3.51 6.19
C ALA A 12 -10.92 -2.56 5.43
N GLY A 13 -11.41 -1.42 4.94
CA GLY A 13 -10.55 -0.48 4.22
C GLY A 13 -9.65 0.35 5.12
N LYS A 14 -10.04 0.62 6.38
CA LYS A 14 -9.13 1.17 7.41
C LYS A 14 -8.00 0.20 7.75
N GLU A 15 -8.29 -1.09 7.86
CA GLU A 15 -7.28 -2.13 8.07
C GLU A 15 -6.30 -2.20 6.89
N ALA A 16 -6.81 -2.22 5.65
CA ALA A 16 -6.01 -2.17 4.44
C ALA A 16 -5.08 -0.94 4.41
N SER A 17 -5.63 0.24 4.69
CA SER A 17 -4.87 1.50 4.75
C SER A 17 -3.77 1.45 5.81
N THR A 18 -4.04 0.83 6.96
CA THR A 18 -3.04 0.64 8.03
C THR A 18 -1.92 -0.28 7.58
N ARG A 19 -2.23 -1.42 6.95
CA ARG A 19 -1.22 -2.37 6.44
C ARG A 19 -0.32 -1.71 5.40
N LEU A 20 -0.91 -0.96 4.46
CA LEU A 20 -0.16 -0.22 3.45
C LEU A 20 0.77 0.83 4.08
N LYS A 21 0.27 1.59 5.06
CA LYS A 21 1.06 2.57 5.81
C LYS A 21 2.23 1.91 6.53
N VAL A 22 1.99 0.79 7.22
CA VAL A 22 3.04 0.06 7.95
C VAL A 22 4.13 -0.43 7.00
N LEU A 23 3.76 -1.00 5.84
CA LEU A 23 4.74 -1.43 4.85
C LEU A 23 5.55 -0.24 4.31
N ASN A 24 4.87 0.84 3.93
CA ASN A 24 5.53 2.04 3.41
C ASN A 24 6.50 2.65 4.44
N ASP A 25 6.05 2.82 5.68
CA ASP A 25 6.88 3.36 6.77
C ASP A 25 8.11 2.48 7.02
N LYS A 26 7.94 1.15 7.00
CA LYS A 26 9.03 0.18 7.14
C LYS A 26 10.06 0.34 6.00
N LYS A 27 9.61 0.40 4.74
CA LYS A 27 10.51 0.54 3.59
C LYS A 27 11.24 1.87 3.57
N VAL A 28 10.54 2.96 3.91
CA VAL A 28 11.15 4.29 4.05
C VAL A 28 12.21 4.28 5.15
N ALA A 29 11.96 3.65 6.30
CA ALA A 29 12.93 3.53 7.37
C ALA A 29 14.17 2.73 6.94
N GLU A 30 13.99 1.59 6.27
CA GLU A 30 15.09 0.76 5.74
C GLU A 30 15.95 1.53 4.73
N ILE A 31 15.34 2.26 3.79
CA ILE A 31 16.06 3.07 2.79
C ILE A 31 16.79 4.24 3.46
N ASN A 32 16.18 4.90 4.44
CA ASN A 32 16.82 5.99 5.18
C ASN A 32 18.04 5.50 5.95
N GLU A 33 17.99 4.30 6.54
CA GLU A 33 19.13 3.71 7.22
C GLU A 33 20.29 3.41 6.25
N LYS A 34 19.99 2.85 5.08
CA LYS A 34 21.01 2.64 4.03
C LYS A 34 21.65 3.97 3.57
N ASN A 35 20.85 5.02 3.41
CA ASN A 35 21.37 6.35 3.06
C ASN A 35 22.30 6.92 4.14
N LYS A 36 21.98 6.74 5.43
CA LYS A 36 22.86 7.14 6.53
C LYS A 36 24.20 6.39 6.50
N GLN A 37 24.17 5.08 6.23
CA GLN A 37 25.38 4.26 6.11
C GLN A 37 26.25 4.69 4.93
N LEU A 38 25.63 4.99 3.79
CA LEU A 38 26.31 5.56 2.62
C LEU A 38 26.97 6.90 2.98
N GLN A 39 26.24 7.83 3.62
CA GLN A 39 26.77 9.12 4.02
C GLN A 39 27.92 9.02 5.03
N ALA A 40 27.83 8.10 5.99
CA ALA A 40 28.90 7.82 6.95
C ALA A 40 30.16 7.31 6.25
N THR A 41 30.02 6.43 5.26
CA THR A 41 31.15 5.88 4.51
C THR A 41 31.79 6.92 3.60
N GLN A 42 30.97 7.73 2.94
CA GLN A 42 31.44 8.87 2.15
C GLN A 42 32.22 9.87 3.01
N THR A 43 31.70 10.18 4.21
CA THR A 43 32.37 11.06 5.16
C THR A 43 33.71 10.47 5.61
N LYS A 44 33.74 9.18 5.95
CA LYS A 44 34.98 8.47 6.33
C LYS A 44 36.05 8.51 5.23
N MET A 45 35.65 8.31 3.97
CA MET A 45 36.54 8.41 2.83
C MET A 45 37.11 9.82 2.68
N ASN A 46 36.26 10.85 2.81
CA ASN A 46 36.67 12.25 2.68
C ASN A 46 37.60 12.69 3.82
N THR A 47 37.29 12.34 5.07
CA THR A 47 38.08 12.75 6.24
C THR A 47 39.40 12.00 6.37
N SER A 48 39.45 10.76 5.86
CA SER A 48 40.66 9.92 5.93
C SER A 48 41.49 9.97 4.64
N ALA A 49 41.12 10.78 3.65
CA ALA A 49 41.71 10.77 2.30
C ALA A 49 43.24 10.95 2.28
N GLY A 50 43.81 11.72 3.22
CA GLY A 50 45.25 11.96 3.31
C GLY A 50 46.06 10.88 4.06
N VAL A 51 45.38 9.93 4.71
CA VAL A 51 46.02 8.88 5.54
C VAL A 51 45.66 7.45 5.12
N LEU A 52 44.72 7.28 4.19
CA LEU A 52 44.36 5.99 3.63
C LEU A 52 45.45 5.46 2.68
N SER A 53 45.71 4.16 2.73
CA SER A 53 46.44 3.49 1.65
C SER A 53 45.58 3.45 0.38
N GLU A 54 46.23 3.34 -0.78
CA GLU A 54 45.55 3.19 -2.07
C GLU A 54 44.57 2.00 -2.08
N SER A 55 44.96 0.88 -1.46
CA SER A 55 44.11 -0.29 -1.31
C SER A 55 42.87 -0.04 -0.44
N ALA A 56 43.02 0.69 0.66
CA ALA A 56 41.91 1.03 1.55
C ALA A 56 40.95 2.03 0.92
N ARG A 57 41.49 2.99 0.15
CA ARG A 57 40.70 3.93 -0.64
C ARG A 57 39.87 3.21 -1.71
N SER A 58 40.51 2.36 -2.52
CA SER A 58 39.82 1.58 -3.56
C SER A 58 38.72 0.68 -2.98
N GLN A 59 38.92 0.12 -1.79
CA GLN A 59 37.88 -0.66 -1.12
C GLN A 59 36.69 0.19 -0.70
N LEU A 60 36.92 1.37 -0.11
CA LEU A 60 35.84 2.29 0.27
C LEU A 60 35.05 2.77 -0.95
N GLU A 61 35.71 3.08 -2.07
CA GLU A 61 35.05 3.45 -3.33
C GLU A 61 34.13 2.32 -3.82
N LYS A 62 34.61 1.07 -3.81
CA LYS A 62 33.78 -0.10 -4.16
C LYS A 62 32.59 -0.30 -3.23
N ASP A 63 32.77 -0.07 -1.94
CA ASP A 63 31.71 -0.20 -0.94
C ASP A 63 30.64 0.89 -1.16
N ILE A 64 31.06 2.13 -1.44
CA ILE A 64 30.17 3.25 -1.77
C ILE A 64 29.34 2.92 -3.02
N ASP A 65 29.98 2.47 -4.10
CA ASP A 65 29.28 2.07 -5.33
C ASP A 65 28.29 0.93 -5.08
N ARG A 66 28.67 -0.05 -4.24
CA ARG A 66 27.78 -1.16 -3.86
C ARG A 66 26.58 -0.65 -3.07
N MET A 67 26.78 0.24 -2.09
CA MET A 67 25.69 0.82 -1.29
C MET A 67 24.74 1.65 -2.16
N GLN A 68 25.25 2.43 -3.11
CA GLN A 68 24.41 3.19 -4.04
C GLN A 68 23.52 2.27 -4.88
N ARG A 69 24.08 1.19 -5.44
CA ARG A 69 23.31 0.19 -6.19
C ARG A 69 22.25 -0.50 -5.32
N ASP A 70 22.61 -0.85 -4.09
CA ASP A 70 21.69 -1.47 -3.14
C ASP A 70 20.54 -0.55 -2.73
N ILE A 71 20.80 0.75 -2.53
CA ILE A 71 19.77 1.76 -2.27
C ILE A 71 18.81 1.86 -3.45
N GLN A 72 19.32 1.95 -4.68
CA GLN A 72 18.50 2.03 -5.88
C GLN A 72 17.63 0.78 -6.05
N PHE A 73 18.20 -0.41 -5.85
CA PHE A 73 17.46 -1.67 -5.87
C PHE A 73 16.39 -1.72 -4.78
N SER A 74 16.70 -1.25 -3.56
CA SER A 74 15.76 -1.22 -2.45
C SER A 74 14.58 -0.28 -2.71
N GLN A 75 14.81 0.86 -3.36
CA GLN A 75 13.75 1.78 -3.78
C GLN A 75 12.80 1.14 -4.80
N GLN A 76 13.35 0.43 -5.79
CA GLN A 76 12.54 -0.28 -6.80
C GLN A 76 11.71 -1.39 -6.16
N ASN A 77 12.31 -2.20 -5.30
CA ASN A 77 11.60 -3.26 -4.59
C ASN A 77 10.54 -2.72 -3.63
N ALA A 78 10.84 -1.64 -2.90
CA ALA A 78 9.86 -1.00 -2.03
C ALA A 78 8.62 -0.56 -2.82
N GLN A 79 8.81 0.04 -3.99
CA GLN A 79 7.69 0.43 -4.85
C GLN A 79 6.90 -0.78 -5.36
N ALA A 80 7.59 -1.85 -5.76
CA ALA A 80 6.95 -3.09 -6.20
C ALA A 80 6.12 -3.73 -5.08
N GLU A 81 6.69 -3.89 -3.89
CA GLU A 81 6.00 -4.48 -2.73
C GLU A 81 4.79 -3.65 -2.29
N VAL A 82 4.88 -2.31 -2.34
CA VAL A 82 3.74 -1.42 -2.05
C VAL A 82 2.63 -1.61 -3.07
N ASN A 83 2.96 -1.70 -4.36
CA ASN A 83 1.97 -1.93 -5.42
C ASN A 83 1.33 -3.33 -5.30
N ASP A 84 2.13 -4.36 -5.01
CA ASP A 84 1.66 -5.73 -4.83
C ASP A 84 0.70 -5.83 -3.65
N LEU A 85 1.06 -5.25 -2.49
CA LEU A 85 0.18 -5.20 -1.34
C LEU A 85 -1.10 -4.41 -1.64
N GLN A 86 -1.01 -3.30 -2.38
CA GLN A 86 -2.19 -2.53 -2.78
C GLN A 86 -3.16 -3.38 -3.62
N ASN A 87 -2.65 -4.13 -4.60
CA ASN A 87 -3.44 -5.02 -5.44
C ASN A 87 -4.06 -6.18 -4.63
N GLU A 88 -3.28 -6.79 -3.73
CA GLU A 88 -3.76 -7.85 -2.84
C GLU A 88 -4.91 -7.36 -1.96
N LEU A 89 -4.72 -6.23 -1.28
CA LEU A 89 -5.73 -5.64 -0.40
C LEU A 89 -7.00 -5.23 -1.17
N GLN A 90 -6.85 -4.74 -2.39
CA GLN A 90 -8.00 -4.44 -3.26
C GLN A 90 -8.77 -5.71 -3.61
N GLY A 91 -8.07 -6.80 -3.95
CA GLY A 91 -8.68 -8.10 -4.21
C GLY A 91 -9.42 -8.66 -2.99
N GLU A 92 -8.78 -8.65 -1.82
CA GLU A 92 -9.40 -9.07 -0.54
C GLU A 92 -10.66 -8.25 -0.23
N PHE A 93 -10.60 -6.93 -0.44
CA PHE A 93 -11.72 -6.04 -0.22
C PHE A 93 -12.89 -6.38 -1.15
N GLN A 94 -12.64 -6.59 -2.45
CA GLN A 94 -13.68 -6.98 -3.41
C GLN A 94 -14.32 -8.33 -3.05
N GLN A 95 -13.52 -9.31 -2.62
CA GLN A 95 -14.03 -10.62 -2.21
C GLN A 95 -14.98 -10.54 -1.02
N LYS A 96 -14.75 -9.59 -0.09
CA LYS A 96 -15.64 -9.33 1.06
C LYS A 96 -16.84 -8.46 0.66
N LEU A 97 -16.64 -7.52 -0.25
CA LEU A 97 -17.63 -6.53 -0.66
C LEU A 97 -18.74 -7.13 -1.54
N ILE A 98 -18.39 -7.93 -2.56
CA ILE A 98 -19.34 -8.46 -3.56
C ILE A 98 -20.49 -9.24 -2.91
N PRO A 99 -20.26 -10.16 -1.95
CA PRO A 99 -21.34 -10.87 -1.27
C PRO A 99 -22.30 -9.93 -0.52
N MET A 100 -21.78 -8.86 0.09
CA MET A 100 -22.61 -7.88 0.81
C MET A 100 -23.50 -7.08 -0.15
N ILE A 101 -22.94 -6.66 -1.29
CA ILE A 101 -23.71 -5.99 -2.35
C ILE A 101 -24.82 -6.91 -2.86
N LYS A 102 -24.48 -8.18 -3.13
CA LYS A 102 -25.45 -9.15 -3.65
C LYS A 102 -26.62 -9.37 -2.69
N ALA A 103 -26.35 -9.53 -1.39
CA ALA A 103 -27.39 -9.68 -0.38
C ALA A 103 -28.32 -8.45 -0.31
N ILE A 104 -27.75 -7.24 -0.35
CA ILE A 104 -28.55 -5.99 -0.37
C ILE A 104 -29.39 -5.89 -1.64
N ALA A 105 -28.81 -6.25 -2.80
CA ALA A 105 -29.50 -6.21 -4.07
C ALA A 105 -30.68 -7.18 -4.10
N GLU A 106 -30.50 -8.40 -3.63
CA GLU A 106 -31.57 -9.41 -3.53
C GLU A 106 -32.70 -8.96 -2.58
N GLU A 107 -32.35 -8.43 -1.40
CA GLU A 107 -33.34 -7.95 -0.43
C GLU A 107 -34.17 -6.75 -0.91
N LYS A 108 -33.55 -5.86 -1.70
CA LYS A 108 -34.20 -4.66 -2.24
C LYS A 108 -34.78 -4.86 -3.65
N GLY A 109 -34.66 -6.06 -4.22
CA GLY A 109 -35.11 -6.36 -5.59
C GLY A 109 -34.36 -5.59 -6.68
N LEU A 110 -33.10 -5.21 -6.43
CA LEU A 110 -32.26 -4.47 -7.38
C LEU A 110 -31.66 -5.43 -8.40
N GLN A 111 -31.81 -5.11 -9.69
CA GLN A 111 -31.25 -5.92 -10.78
C GLN A 111 -29.79 -5.57 -11.10
N ALA A 112 -29.36 -4.36 -10.78
CA ALA A 112 -27.99 -3.90 -10.99
C ALA A 112 -27.60 -2.87 -9.92
N VAL A 113 -26.33 -2.90 -9.55
CA VAL A 113 -25.72 -1.91 -8.64
C VAL A 113 -24.51 -1.32 -9.34
N PHE A 114 -24.46 0.01 -9.44
CA PHE A 114 -23.38 0.72 -10.13
C PHE A 114 -22.48 1.46 -9.14
N SER A 115 -21.18 1.43 -9.39
CA SER A 115 -20.21 2.35 -8.79
C SER A 115 -20.37 3.71 -9.45
N ILE A 116 -20.70 4.75 -8.68
CA ILE A 116 -20.93 6.11 -9.19
C ILE A 116 -19.68 6.66 -9.90
N GLN A 117 -18.50 6.33 -9.40
CA GLN A 117 -17.24 6.86 -9.90
C GLN A 117 -16.82 6.22 -11.23
N ASP A 118 -17.15 4.94 -11.43
CA ASP A 118 -16.72 4.17 -12.59
C ASP A 118 -17.80 4.10 -13.70
N SER A 119 -19.04 4.52 -13.39
CA SER A 119 -20.18 4.36 -14.29
C SER A 119 -20.42 5.53 -15.25
N GLY A 120 -19.68 6.63 -15.11
CA GLY A 120 -19.90 7.85 -15.93
C GLY A 120 -21.27 8.51 -15.69
N VAL A 121 -21.93 8.19 -14.58
CA VAL A 121 -23.26 8.72 -14.24
C VAL A 121 -23.14 10.20 -13.86
N ALA A 122 -23.79 11.06 -14.63
CA ALA A 122 -23.79 12.51 -14.39
C ALA A 122 -24.70 12.93 -13.22
N TYR A 123 -25.76 12.16 -12.94
CA TYR A 123 -26.71 12.43 -11.87
C TYR A 123 -27.37 11.14 -11.38
N TRP A 124 -27.58 11.04 -10.07
CA TRP A 124 -28.37 9.98 -9.44
C TRP A 124 -29.12 10.56 -8.23
N ASP A 125 -30.21 9.91 -7.85
CA ASP A 125 -30.92 10.22 -6.61
C ASP A 125 -30.09 9.72 -5.40
N PRO A 126 -29.67 10.59 -4.47
CA PRO A 126 -28.96 10.18 -3.26
C PRO A 126 -29.70 9.15 -2.40
N GLY A 127 -31.04 9.12 -2.46
CA GLY A 127 -31.87 8.13 -1.77
C GLY A 127 -31.68 6.69 -2.28
N LEU A 128 -31.07 6.52 -3.46
CA LEU A 128 -30.71 5.21 -4.02
C LEU A 128 -29.29 4.76 -3.63
N ASP A 129 -28.55 5.56 -2.86
CA ASP A 129 -27.21 5.18 -2.42
C ASP A 129 -27.26 4.16 -1.27
N ILE A 130 -26.79 2.94 -1.56
CA ILE A 130 -26.70 1.86 -0.59
C ILE A 130 -25.37 1.82 0.18
N SER A 131 -24.46 2.79 -0.03
CA SER A 131 -23.09 2.75 0.52
C SER A 131 -23.04 2.55 2.03
N ASP A 132 -23.86 3.28 2.79
CA ASP A 132 -23.90 3.16 4.25
C ASP A 132 -24.40 1.79 4.72
N GLU A 133 -25.35 1.21 3.98
CA GLU A 133 -25.86 -0.12 4.27
C GLU A 133 -24.82 -1.20 3.98
N VAL A 134 -24.08 -1.03 2.87
CA VAL A 134 -22.95 -1.90 2.53
C VAL A 134 -21.86 -1.84 3.60
N ILE A 135 -21.49 -0.65 4.08
CA ILE A 135 -20.52 -0.49 5.17
C ILE A 135 -20.97 -1.24 6.43
N LYS A 136 -22.23 -1.04 6.84
CA LYS A 136 -22.77 -1.71 8.04
C LYS A 136 -22.71 -3.23 7.93
N ARG A 137 -23.07 -3.81 6.78
CA ARG A 137 -23.01 -5.26 6.59
C ARG A 137 -21.59 -5.79 6.49
N LEU A 138 -20.71 -5.06 5.80
CA LEU A 138 -19.31 -5.40 5.67
C LEU A 138 -18.62 -5.43 7.05
N ASP A 139 -18.93 -4.47 7.91
CA ASP A 139 -18.37 -4.37 9.26
C ASP A 139 -19.01 -5.36 10.24
N ALA A 140 -20.28 -5.73 10.03
CA ALA A 140 -20.97 -6.76 10.82
C ALA A 140 -20.62 -8.20 10.40
N ALA A 141 -20.11 -8.39 9.18
CA ALA A 141 -19.66 -9.70 8.74
C ALA A 141 -18.48 -10.17 9.61
N PRO A 142 -18.51 -11.44 10.10
CA PRO A 142 -17.38 -11.96 10.87
C PRO A 142 -16.11 -11.85 10.05
N LYS A 143 -15.00 -11.42 10.67
CA LYS A 143 -13.68 -11.35 10.04
C LYS A 143 -13.34 -12.74 9.51
N THR A 144 -13.63 -12.99 8.24
CA THR A 144 -13.29 -14.26 7.60
C THR A 144 -11.78 -14.35 7.57
N ALA A 145 -11.25 -15.25 8.40
CA ALA A 145 -9.84 -15.59 8.42
C ALA A 145 -9.42 -16.06 7.01
N PRO A 146 -8.20 -15.72 6.56
CA PRO A 146 -7.72 -16.12 5.24
C PRO A 146 -7.78 -17.65 5.12
N LYS A 147 -8.33 -18.16 4.01
CA LYS A 147 -8.25 -19.58 3.68
C LYS A 147 -6.76 -19.92 3.47
N LYS A 148 -6.29 -20.93 4.22
CA LYS A 148 -4.96 -21.54 4.11
C LYS A 148 -4.66 -22.04 2.71
#